data_AF-A0AAV3JHL0-F1
#
_entry.id   AF-A0AAV3JHL0-F1
#
_cell.length_a   1.000
_cell.length_b   1.000
_cell.length_c   1.000
_cell.angle_alpha   90.00
_cell.angle_beta   90.00
_cell.angle_gamma   90.00
#
_symmetry.space_group_name_H-M   'P 1'
#
loop_
_entity.id
_entity.type
_entity.pdbx_description
1 polymer ?
#
loop_
_entity_poly.entity_id
_entity_poly.type
_entity_poly.pdbx_seq_one_letter_code
_entity_poly.pdbx_strand_id
1 'polypeptide(L)'
;MNRIINRDILPRISKISKNNKEKDLLSIAYITWLIFIIFALGVVTVNDLKPMFNQLIVNLLNIYYYMEAFILGMDSYLQYNLPYSFDFWSIFVEAINLFVKVFLIAFIPFVIRKVLKKESFFNEVVILLGAIVTIILSFHLYLEILIVVGLVLLLIAFVSIGKNRVYNFVQNLNYFEEVIWNYFEENPVEIKEKSLIIKILLTISFVFVIDFAMVRLLNFNIKFSTILACSAILLAWLYQNKSVTEPFLLKKLAIYFIFFIATLIGNFKNESSILETPLLFISIFFTMDRIIALSKEMRDLIISKSILFYYDHEKIKPAILLSEMKEIKYLENVDIGELELVRQMVIRLRLELEEEFLILSDIYMNNGYEKYIQFVQGNVYFINLELDKTPNYANLKLILESIFDHNNQKIFIPKLYEEYIYILISLGEVEKAKEILREVSDYLTEESLNYFEKEYDKAKGSN
;
A
#
# COMPACT_ATOMS: atom_id res chain seq x y z
N MET A 1 1.87 -1.30 12.21
CA MET A 1 1.63 -0.41 11.06
C MET A 1 0.35 -0.92 10.39
N ASN A 2 -0.64 -0.05 10.17
CA ASN A 2 -1.99 -0.49 9.77
C ASN A 2 -2.08 -0.56 8.25
N ARG A 3 -2.78 -1.56 7.70
CA ARG A 3 -3.04 -1.70 6.26
C ARG A 3 -4.08 -0.67 5.81
N ILE A 4 -3.64 0.44 5.23
CA ILE A 4 -4.47 1.63 4.97
C ILE A 4 -5.51 1.32 3.89
N ILE A 5 -5.12 0.62 2.82
CA ILE A 5 -6.01 0.34 1.69
C ILE A 5 -7.08 -0.67 2.12
N ASN A 6 -6.67 -1.72 2.83
CA ASN A 6 -7.56 -2.78 3.31
C ASN A 6 -8.60 -2.27 4.32
N ARG A 7 -8.20 -1.34 5.18
CA ARG A 7 -9.04 -0.92 6.31
C ARG A 7 -9.93 0.26 5.99
N ASP A 8 -9.38 1.26 5.29
CA ASP A 8 -10.04 2.57 5.20
C ASP A 8 -10.61 2.86 3.79
N ILE A 9 -10.01 2.30 2.72
CA ILE A 9 -10.36 2.64 1.33
C ILE A 9 -11.32 1.60 0.72
N LEU A 10 -10.90 0.33 0.61
CA LEU A 10 -11.66 -0.70 -0.11
C LEU A 10 -13.02 -1.03 0.53
N PRO A 11 -13.13 -1.25 1.86
CA PRO A 11 -14.43 -1.51 2.49
C PRO A 11 -15.40 -0.36 2.26
N ARG A 12 -14.89 0.88 2.30
CA ARG A 12 -15.71 2.07 2.09
C ARG A 12 -16.25 2.17 0.67
N ILE A 13 -15.39 1.97 -0.34
CA ILE A 13 -15.82 1.96 -1.75
C ILE A 13 -16.88 0.87 -1.95
N SER A 14 -16.66 -0.32 -1.38
CA SER A 14 -17.58 -1.45 -1.51
C SER A 14 -18.92 -1.21 -0.83
N LYS A 15 -18.94 -0.65 0.38
CA LYS A 15 -20.14 -0.38 1.16
C LYS A 15 -21.02 0.70 0.53
N ILE A 16 -20.40 1.74 -0.03
CA ILE A 16 -21.10 2.94 -0.51
C ILE A 16 -21.56 2.82 -1.97
N SER A 17 -20.85 2.02 -2.77
CA SER A 17 -21.13 1.90 -4.22
C SER A 17 -22.22 0.87 -4.49
N LYS A 18 -23.21 1.26 -5.29
CA LYS A 18 -24.29 0.36 -5.74
C LYS A 18 -23.95 -0.43 -6.98
N ASN A 19 -22.99 0.03 -7.77
CA ASN A 19 -22.62 -0.59 -9.05
C ASN A 19 -21.14 -0.37 -9.39
N ASN A 20 -20.70 -1.06 -10.44
CA ASN A 20 -19.31 -1.01 -10.91
C ASN A 20 -18.86 0.38 -11.38
N LYS A 21 -19.79 1.22 -11.87
CA LYS A 21 -19.45 2.60 -12.27
C LYS A 21 -19.13 3.46 -11.06
N GLU A 22 -19.93 3.34 -10.00
CA GLU A 22 -19.70 4.03 -8.73
C GLU A 22 -18.40 3.58 -8.07
N LYS A 23 -18.10 2.28 -8.09
CA LYS A 23 -16.80 1.75 -7.63
C LYS A 23 -15.62 2.38 -8.37
N ASP A 24 -15.68 2.41 -9.70
CA ASP A 24 -14.62 3.01 -10.53
C ASP A 24 -14.49 4.52 -10.26
N LEU A 25 -15.59 5.26 -10.14
CA LEU A 25 -15.59 6.71 -9.87
C LEU A 25 -15.02 7.06 -8.49
N LEU A 26 -15.43 6.34 -7.44
CA LEU A 26 -14.86 6.53 -6.10
C LEU A 26 -13.37 6.18 -6.10
N SER A 27 -12.97 5.11 -6.78
CA SER A 27 -11.55 4.73 -6.90
C SER A 27 -10.73 5.86 -7.54
N ILE A 28 -11.23 6.49 -8.60
CA ILE A 28 -10.59 7.67 -9.21
C ILE A 28 -10.49 8.83 -8.20
N ALA A 29 -11.56 9.12 -7.44
CA ALA A 29 -11.56 10.20 -6.46
C ALA A 29 -10.54 9.96 -5.34
N TYR A 30 -10.45 8.73 -4.80
CA TYR A 30 -9.45 8.36 -3.80
C TYR A 30 -8.02 8.46 -4.32
N ILE A 31 -7.75 7.93 -5.52
CA ILE A 31 -6.42 8.02 -6.16
C ILE A 31 -6.04 9.48 -6.36
N THR A 32 -6.97 10.29 -6.87
CA THR A 32 -6.77 11.73 -7.11
C THR A 32 -6.45 12.45 -5.79
N TRP A 33 -7.21 12.18 -4.74
CA TRP A 33 -6.97 12.75 -3.41
C TRP A 33 -5.59 12.38 -2.86
N LEU A 34 -5.17 11.12 -2.98
CA LEU A 34 -3.84 10.67 -2.57
C LEU A 34 -2.72 11.36 -3.38
N ILE A 35 -2.90 11.52 -4.69
CA ILE A 35 -1.94 12.25 -5.55
C ILE A 35 -1.76 13.69 -5.06
N PHE A 36 -2.84 14.39 -4.70
CA PHE A 36 -2.75 15.75 -4.18
C PHE A 36 -2.09 15.84 -2.81
N ILE A 37 -2.28 14.85 -1.94
CA ILE A 37 -1.54 14.77 -0.66
C ILE A 37 -0.03 14.64 -0.95
N ILE A 38 0.35 13.78 -1.90
CA ILE A 38 1.75 13.61 -2.29
C ILE A 38 2.32 14.90 -2.89
N PHE A 39 1.58 15.59 -3.76
CA PHE A 39 2.02 16.89 -4.29
C PHE A 39 2.19 17.93 -3.18
N ALA A 40 1.26 18.02 -2.23
CA ALA A 40 1.38 18.92 -1.09
C ALA A 40 2.64 18.62 -0.27
N LEU A 41 2.92 17.35 0.03
CA LEU A 41 4.17 16.93 0.68
C LEU A 41 5.41 17.27 -0.16
N GLY A 42 5.34 17.11 -1.48
CA GLY A 42 6.37 17.49 -2.42
C GLY A 42 6.67 18.99 -2.39
N VAL A 43 5.65 19.83 -2.35
CA VAL A 43 5.82 21.29 -2.25
C VAL A 43 6.45 21.69 -0.93
N VAL A 44 6.00 21.12 0.19
CA VAL A 44 6.60 21.35 1.52
C VAL A 44 8.08 20.94 1.52
N THR A 45 8.39 19.77 0.97
CA THR A 45 9.78 19.29 0.93
C THR A 45 10.67 20.12 0.01
N VAL A 46 10.17 20.60 -1.13
CA VAL A 46 10.98 21.35 -2.10
C VAL A 46 11.15 22.81 -1.72
N ASN A 47 10.12 23.48 -1.22
CA ASN A 47 10.19 24.92 -0.95
C ASN A 47 10.87 25.21 0.39
N ASP A 48 10.56 24.46 1.44
CA ASP A 48 10.96 24.82 2.81
C ASP A 48 12.26 24.14 3.22
N LEU A 49 12.58 22.97 2.66
CA LEU A 49 13.89 22.34 2.88
C LEU A 49 14.95 22.86 1.89
N LYS A 50 14.60 23.65 0.87
CA LYS A 50 15.60 24.21 -0.07
C LYS A 50 16.72 24.98 0.62
N PRO A 51 16.47 25.83 1.63
CA PRO A 51 17.54 26.47 2.40
C PRO A 51 18.44 25.45 3.10
N MET A 52 17.87 24.39 3.71
CA MET A 52 18.63 23.31 4.34
C MET A 52 19.47 22.53 3.33
N PHE A 53 18.89 22.16 2.18
CA PHE A 53 19.61 21.45 1.12
C PHE A 53 20.74 22.31 0.55
N ASN A 54 20.50 23.60 0.30
CA ASN A 54 21.55 24.52 -0.16
C ASN A 54 22.68 24.62 0.84
N GLN A 55 22.36 24.76 2.14
CA GLN A 55 23.36 24.79 3.21
C GLN A 55 24.18 23.50 3.26
N LEU A 56 23.51 22.36 3.16
CA LEU A 56 24.15 21.04 3.16
C LEU A 56 25.08 20.89 1.95
N ILE A 57 24.64 21.29 0.75
CA ILE A 57 25.46 21.29 -0.47
C ILE A 57 26.69 22.17 -0.32
N VAL A 58 26.54 23.40 0.18
CA VAL A 58 27.66 24.34 0.38
C VAL A 58 28.67 23.76 1.38
N ASN A 59 28.20 23.18 2.49
CA ASN A 59 29.07 22.55 3.47
C ASN A 59 29.81 21.33 2.89
N LEU A 60 29.14 20.47 2.12
CA LEU A 60 29.78 19.34 1.46
C LEU A 60 30.85 19.80 0.46
N LEU A 61 30.58 20.84 -0.33
CA LEU A 61 31.56 21.42 -1.25
C LEU A 61 32.77 22.01 -0.52
N ASN A 62 32.54 22.74 0.59
CA ASN A 62 33.64 23.29 1.39
C ASN A 62 34.50 22.19 2.02
N ILE A 63 33.88 21.11 2.54
CA ILE A 63 34.61 19.93 3.03
C ILE A 63 35.42 19.31 1.89
N TYR A 64 34.83 19.18 0.70
CA TYR A 64 35.54 18.63 -0.45
C TYR A 64 36.80 19.44 -0.79
N TYR A 65 36.68 20.75 -0.97
CA TYR A 65 37.82 21.60 -1.34
C TYR A 65 38.87 21.70 -0.23
N TYR A 66 38.46 21.68 1.04
CA TYR A 66 39.37 21.61 2.17
C TYR A 66 40.18 20.31 2.14
N MET A 67 39.51 19.16 1.98
CA MET A 67 40.18 17.86 1.93
C MET A 67 41.09 17.73 0.72
N GLU A 68 40.68 18.26 -0.43
CA GLU A 68 41.50 18.31 -1.64
C GLU A 68 42.78 19.12 -1.41
N ALA A 69 42.67 20.31 -0.81
CA ALA A 69 43.83 21.15 -0.52
C ALA A 69 44.76 20.52 0.52
N PHE A 70 44.21 19.87 1.53
CA PHE A 70 44.99 19.11 2.51
C PHE A 70 45.78 17.96 1.85
N ILE A 71 45.15 17.18 0.97
CA ILE A 71 45.79 16.07 0.27
C ILE A 71 46.88 16.56 -0.70
N LEU A 72 46.64 17.68 -1.38
CA LEU A 72 47.57 18.24 -2.37
C LEU A 72 48.62 19.20 -1.77
N GLY A 73 48.55 19.50 -0.47
CA GLY A 73 49.44 20.45 0.19
C GLY A 73 49.30 21.89 -0.31
N MET A 74 48.08 22.31 -0.65
CA MET A 74 47.79 23.66 -1.14
C MET A 74 47.56 24.66 0.00
N ASP A 75 48.18 25.84 -0.08
CA ASP A 75 48.05 26.90 0.93
C ASP A 75 46.69 27.65 0.89
N SER A 76 45.95 27.52 -0.20
CA SER A 76 44.67 28.20 -0.41
C SER A 76 43.70 27.32 -1.19
N TYR A 77 42.41 27.38 -0.85
CA TYR A 77 41.36 26.62 -1.52
C TYR A 77 40.06 27.42 -1.65
N LEU A 78 39.20 26.95 -2.55
CA LEU A 78 37.91 27.57 -2.79
C LEU A 78 36.97 27.31 -1.61
N GLN A 79 36.53 28.38 -0.95
CA GLN A 79 35.53 28.31 0.11
C GLN A 79 34.30 29.11 -0.30
N TYR A 80 33.18 28.42 -0.42
CA TYR A 80 31.89 29.07 -0.63
C TYR A 80 31.41 29.67 0.69
N ASN A 81 31.07 30.95 0.65
CA ASN A 81 30.41 31.61 1.76
C ASN A 81 29.02 31.00 1.96
N LEU A 82 28.65 30.80 3.22
CA LEU A 82 27.28 30.41 3.56
C LEU A 82 26.34 31.55 3.15
N PRO A 83 25.37 31.31 2.26
CA PRO A 83 24.53 32.37 1.72
C PRO A 83 23.56 32.95 2.77
N TYR A 84 23.44 32.34 3.96
CA TYR A 84 22.54 32.76 5.04
C TYR A 84 23.12 32.45 6.42
N SER A 85 22.77 33.26 7.43
CA SER A 85 22.79 32.81 8.83
C SER A 85 21.77 31.68 8.97
N PHE A 86 22.26 30.44 8.99
CA PHE A 86 21.40 29.26 9.08
C PHE A 86 20.74 29.19 10.46
N ASP A 87 19.50 29.64 10.56
CA ASP A 87 18.67 29.41 11.73
C ASP A 87 17.91 28.09 11.55
N PHE A 88 18.52 27.01 12.04
CA PHE A 88 17.93 25.68 12.03
C PHE A 88 16.53 25.67 12.65
N TRP A 89 16.31 26.44 13.72
CA TRP A 89 15.09 26.40 14.49
C TRP A 89 13.91 26.99 13.74
N SER A 90 14.08 28.12 13.05
CA SER A 90 13.00 28.68 12.23
C SER A 90 12.60 27.76 11.08
N ILE A 91 13.57 27.19 10.36
CA ILE A 91 13.28 26.26 9.26
C ILE A 91 12.60 24.99 9.78
N PHE A 92 13.07 24.45 10.91
CA PHE A 92 12.48 23.26 11.52
C PHE A 92 11.04 23.51 11.98
N VAL A 93 10.78 24.66 12.61
CA VAL A 93 9.42 25.05 13.03
C VAL A 93 8.50 25.24 11.83
N GLU A 94 8.97 25.88 10.76
CA GLU A 94 8.21 26.09 9.53
C GLU A 94 7.88 24.76 8.83
N ALA A 95 8.86 23.85 8.73
CA ALA A 95 8.67 22.51 8.18
C ALA A 95 7.65 21.69 9.01
N ILE A 96 7.72 21.75 10.34
CA ILE A 96 6.73 21.11 11.22
C ILE A 96 5.35 21.71 11.02
N ASN A 97 5.24 23.03 10.98
CA ASN A 97 3.94 23.72 10.82
C ASN A 97 3.25 23.30 9.53
N LEU A 98 4.00 23.21 8.43
CA LEU A 98 3.48 22.79 7.13
C LEU A 98 3.17 21.28 7.09
N PHE A 99 3.99 20.44 7.73
CA PHE A 99 3.67 19.03 7.89
C PHE A 99 2.37 18.83 8.68
N VAL A 100 2.19 19.57 9.78
CA VAL A 100 0.95 19.60 10.57
C VAL A 100 -0.22 20.10 9.70
N LYS A 101 -0.02 21.13 8.86
CA LYS A 101 -1.04 21.62 7.93
C LYS A 101 -1.47 20.54 6.93
N VAL A 102 -0.53 19.83 6.28
CA VAL A 102 -0.84 18.71 5.39
C VAL A 102 -1.62 17.64 6.13
N PHE A 103 -1.15 17.25 7.32
CA PHE A 103 -1.75 16.20 8.13
C PHE A 103 -3.18 16.56 8.54
N LEU A 104 -3.41 17.79 9.02
CA LEU A 104 -4.74 18.27 9.39
C LEU A 104 -5.69 18.24 8.19
N ILE A 105 -5.25 18.70 7.02
CA ILE A 105 -6.08 18.71 5.81
C ILE A 105 -6.37 17.28 5.33
N ALA A 106 -5.40 16.37 5.38
CA ALA A 106 -5.59 14.96 5.06
C ALA A 106 -6.56 14.28 6.05
N PHE A 107 -6.68 14.78 7.28
CA PHE A 107 -7.58 14.23 8.29
C PHE A 107 -9.03 14.76 8.18
N ILE A 108 -9.27 15.86 7.44
CA ILE A 108 -10.59 16.47 7.26
C ILE A 108 -11.66 15.45 6.81
N PRO A 109 -11.43 14.60 5.79
CA PRO A 109 -12.40 13.58 5.40
C PRO A 109 -12.82 12.67 6.55
N PHE A 110 -11.88 12.25 7.40
CA PHE A 110 -12.17 11.37 8.54
C PHE A 110 -13.04 12.04 9.60
N VAL A 111 -12.81 13.33 9.88
CA VAL A 111 -13.62 14.10 10.84
C VAL A 111 -15.02 14.32 10.29
N ILE A 112 -15.15 14.76 9.03
CA ILE A 112 -16.45 15.02 8.40
C ILE A 112 -17.29 13.74 8.34
N ARG A 113 -16.68 12.59 8.04
CA ARG A 113 -17.35 11.28 8.03
C ARG A 113 -17.95 10.92 9.39
N LYS A 114 -17.26 11.22 10.51
CA LYS A 114 -17.81 10.97 11.85
C LYS A 114 -19.04 11.84 12.17
N VAL A 115 -19.11 13.04 11.60
CA VAL A 115 -20.23 13.96 11.82
C VAL A 115 -21.42 13.61 10.92
N LEU A 116 -21.17 13.27 9.65
CA LEU A 116 -22.19 12.85 8.69
C LEU A 116 -22.56 11.38 8.94
N LYS A 117 -23.47 11.14 9.88
CA LYS A 117 -24.00 9.79 10.21
C LYS A 117 -24.64 9.03 9.03
N LYS A 118 -24.86 9.67 7.88
CA LYS A 118 -25.48 9.06 6.68
C LYS A 118 -24.45 8.87 5.57
N GLU A 119 -24.10 7.61 5.35
CA GLU A 119 -23.15 7.18 4.33
C GLU A 119 -23.86 7.07 2.98
N SER A 120 -23.40 7.84 1.98
CA SER A 120 -23.94 7.75 0.62
C SER A 120 -22.87 8.09 -0.40
N PHE A 121 -23.01 7.56 -1.63
CA PHE A 121 -22.07 7.77 -2.72
C PHE A 121 -21.83 9.26 -2.98
N PHE A 122 -22.91 10.03 -3.08
CA PHE A 122 -22.81 11.46 -3.34
C PHE A 122 -22.07 12.20 -2.21
N ASN A 123 -22.36 11.89 -0.95
CA ASN A 123 -21.67 12.51 0.19
C ASN A 123 -20.18 12.20 0.17
N GLU A 124 -19.79 10.95 -0.12
CA GLU A 124 -18.38 10.55 -0.14
C GLU A 124 -17.61 11.28 -1.27
N VAL A 125 -18.21 11.41 -2.45
CA VAL A 125 -17.62 12.19 -3.55
C VAL A 125 -17.45 13.65 -3.16
N VAL A 126 -18.46 14.27 -2.54
CA VAL A 126 -18.39 15.68 -2.10
C VAL A 126 -17.31 15.88 -1.05
N ILE A 127 -17.17 14.97 -0.09
CA ILE A 127 -16.12 15.03 0.95
C ILE A 127 -14.73 14.97 0.30
N LEU A 128 -14.49 14.01 -0.61
CA LEU A 128 -13.20 13.86 -1.27
C LEU A 128 -12.86 15.05 -2.15
N LEU A 129 -13.81 15.54 -2.97
CA LEU A 129 -13.63 16.73 -3.79
C LEU A 129 -13.37 17.98 -2.93
N GLY A 130 -14.11 18.14 -1.84
CA GLY A 130 -13.90 19.24 -0.89
C GLY A 130 -12.50 19.23 -0.28
N ALA A 131 -12.01 18.05 0.11
CA ALA A 131 -10.66 17.88 0.62
C ALA A 131 -9.59 18.19 -0.45
N ILE A 132 -9.77 17.73 -1.69
CA ILE A 132 -8.88 18.07 -2.81
C ILE A 132 -8.82 19.59 -3.01
N VAL A 133 -9.97 20.27 -3.05
CA VAL A 133 -10.03 21.72 -3.20
C VAL A 133 -9.33 22.44 -2.05
N THR A 134 -9.50 21.96 -0.81
CA THR A 134 -8.83 22.54 0.35
C THR A 134 -7.31 22.39 0.26
N ILE A 135 -6.80 21.24 -0.19
CA ILE A 135 -5.37 21.03 -0.44
C ILE A 135 -4.87 22.03 -1.49
N ILE A 136 -5.55 22.13 -2.63
CA ILE A 136 -5.14 23.02 -3.73
C ILE A 136 -5.06 24.47 -3.27
N LEU A 137 -6.08 24.96 -2.57
CA LEU A 137 -6.10 26.34 -2.07
C LEU A 137 -5.01 26.57 -1.01
N SER A 138 -4.77 25.59 -0.14
CA SER A 138 -3.83 25.71 0.97
C SER A 138 -2.36 25.69 0.55
N PHE A 139 -2.05 25.04 -0.57
CA PHE A 139 -0.69 24.85 -1.09
C PHE A 139 -0.47 25.50 -2.47
N HIS A 140 -1.46 26.27 -2.95
CA HIS A 140 -1.42 26.98 -4.24
C HIS A 140 -1.14 26.08 -5.46
N LEU A 141 -1.68 24.86 -5.47
CA LEU A 141 -1.43 23.82 -6.49
C LEU A 141 -2.28 24.00 -7.77
N TYR A 142 -2.40 25.23 -8.28
CA TYR A 142 -3.34 25.57 -9.35
C TYR A 142 -2.94 25.05 -10.74
N LEU A 143 -1.65 24.80 -10.99
CA LEU A 143 -1.17 24.25 -12.26
C LEU A 143 -1.23 22.71 -12.24
N GLU A 144 -0.92 22.11 -11.10
CA GLU A 144 -0.94 20.68 -10.86
C GLU A 144 -2.36 20.12 -11.04
N ILE A 145 -3.39 20.87 -10.64
CA ILE A 145 -4.78 20.46 -10.89
C ILE A 145 -5.09 20.34 -12.39
N LEU A 146 -4.56 21.21 -13.25
CA LEU A 146 -4.80 21.10 -14.69
C LEU A 146 -4.17 19.82 -15.26
N ILE A 147 -2.97 19.47 -14.80
CA ILE A 147 -2.29 18.23 -15.19
C ILE A 147 -3.11 17.01 -14.74
N VAL A 148 -3.52 16.97 -13.47
CA VAL A 148 -4.29 15.86 -12.91
C VAL A 148 -5.65 15.72 -13.61
N VAL A 149 -6.36 16.82 -13.87
CA VAL A 149 -7.62 16.81 -14.62
C VAL A 149 -7.40 16.29 -16.03
N GLY A 150 -6.35 16.72 -16.72
CA GLY A 150 -5.99 16.21 -18.05
C GLY A 150 -5.73 14.70 -18.04
N LEU A 151 -5.01 14.18 -17.05
CA LEU A 151 -4.77 12.75 -16.88
C LEU A 151 -6.06 11.97 -16.57
N VAL A 152 -6.94 12.52 -15.73
CA VAL A 152 -8.24 11.91 -15.43
C VAL A 152 -9.11 11.87 -16.69
N LEU A 153 -9.17 12.96 -17.47
CA LEU A 153 -9.92 12.98 -18.74
C LEU A 153 -9.36 11.95 -19.74
N LEU A 154 -8.04 11.81 -19.82
CA LEU A 154 -7.39 10.80 -20.65
C LEU A 154 -7.75 9.39 -20.16
N LEU A 155 -7.69 9.13 -18.85
CA LEU A 155 -8.13 7.86 -18.28
C LEU A 155 -9.59 7.56 -18.63
N ILE A 156 -10.50 8.53 -18.51
CA ILE A 156 -11.91 8.36 -18.87
C ILE A 156 -12.08 8.05 -20.36
N ALA A 157 -11.27 8.67 -21.23
CA ALA A 157 -11.33 8.47 -22.67
C ALA A 157 -10.86 7.06 -23.10
N PHE A 158 -9.82 6.52 -22.46
CA PHE A 158 -9.22 5.23 -22.85
C PHE A 158 -9.65 4.05 -21.97
N VAL A 159 -10.10 4.30 -20.74
CA VAL A 159 -10.55 3.29 -19.79
C VAL A 159 -12.06 3.39 -19.65
N SER A 160 -12.77 2.39 -20.19
CA SER A 160 -14.23 2.32 -20.05
C SER A 160 -14.63 2.21 -18.57
N ILE A 161 -15.23 3.27 -18.02
CA ILE A 161 -15.80 3.31 -16.66
C ILE A 161 -16.94 2.29 -16.54
N GLY A 162 -17.00 1.57 -15.42
CA GLY A 162 -18.03 0.59 -15.12
C GLY A 162 -17.64 -0.86 -15.41
N LYS A 163 -16.38 -1.10 -15.79
CA LYS A 163 -15.80 -2.44 -15.94
C LYS A 163 -14.95 -2.86 -14.74
N ASN A 164 -15.01 -2.14 -13.61
CA ASN A 164 -14.18 -2.34 -12.41
C ASN A 164 -12.67 -2.27 -12.70
N ARG A 165 -12.24 -1.63 -13.80
CA ARG A 165 -10.82 -1.61 -14.16
C ARG A 165 -10.00 -0.79 -13.17
N VAL A 166 -10.54 0.35 -12.74
CA VAL A 166 -9.85 1.24 -11.79
C VAL A 166 -9.99 0.68 -10.39
N TYR A 167 -11.16 0.13 -10.05
CA TYR A 167 -11.36 -0.57 -8.78
C TYR A 167 -10.40 -1.76 -8.61
N ASN A 168 -10.22 -2.59 -9.64
CA ASN A 168 -9.28 -3.72 -9.61
C ASN A 168 -7.82 -3.26 -9.46
N PHE A 169 -7.47 -2.07 -9.95
CA PHE A 169 -6.15 -1.49 -9.71
C PHE A 169 -5.95 -1.19 -8.21
N VAL A 170 -6.96 -0.61 -7.54
CA VAL A 170 -6.92 -0.38 -6.08
C VAL A 170 -6.85 -1.71 -5.31
N GLN A 171 -7.59 -2.73 -5.74
CA GLN A 171 -7.48 -4.08 -5.16
C GLN A 171 -6.07 -4.67 -5.29
N ASN A 172 -5.44 -4.54 -6.45
CA ASN A 172 -4.06 -5.01 -6.64
C ASN A 172 -3.06 -4.30 -5.71
N LEU A 173 -3.27 -3.00 -5.44
CA LEU A 173 -2.46 -2.30 -4.44
C LEU A 173 -2.67 -2.85 -3.02
N ASN A 174 -3.90 -3.23 -2.66
CA ASN A 174 -4.17 -3.90 -1.39
C ASN A 174 -3.48 -5.26 -1.27
N TYR A 175 -3.51 -6.06 -2.33
CA TYR A 175 -2.84 -7.36 -2.36
C TYR A 175 -1.31 -7.21 -2.26
N PHE A 176 -0.74 -6.18 -2.90
CA PHE A 176 0.66 -5.86 -2.74
C PHE A 176 1.00 -5.42 -1.30
N GLU A 177 0.16 -4.57 -0.69
CA GLU A 177 0.29 -4.14 0.70
C GLU A 177 0.28 -5.36 1.65
N GLU A 178 -0.59 -6.34 1.42
CA GLU A 178 -0.64 -7.60 2.18
C GLU A 178 0.68 -8.38 2.07
N VAL A 179 1.20 -8.58 0.86
CA VAL A 179 2.44 -9.34 0.65
C VAL A 179 3.62 -8.69 1.38
N ILE A 180 3.76 -7.37 1.24
CA ILE A 180 4.81 -6.61 1.92
C ILE A 180 4.64 -6.66 3.45
N TRP A 181 3.39 -6.55 3.93
CA TRP A 181 3.07 -6.64 5.35
C TRP A 181 3.49 -7.98 5.94
N ASN A 182 3.05 -9.08 5.33
CA ASN A 182 3.34 -10.44 5.77
C ASN A 182 4.85 -10.70 5.79
N TYR A 183 5.59 -10.22 4.79
CA TYR A 183 7.05 -10.35 4.75
C TYR A 183 7.73 -9.70 5.97
N PHE A 184 7.38 -8.45 6.30
CA PHE A 184 7.99 -7.74 7.44
C PHE A 184 7.54 -8.27 8.80
N GLU A 185 6.37 -8.89 8.88
CA GLU A 185 5.90 -9.57 10.09
C GLU A 185 6.72 -10.84 10.37
N GLU A 186 7.05 -11.62 9.33
CA GLU A 186 7.92 -12.80 9.44
C GLU A 186 9.40 -12.43 9.61
N ASN A 187 9.81 -11.28 9.07
CA ASN A 187 11.19 -10.83 9.05
C ASN A 187 11.32 -9.42 9.68
N PRO A 188 11.17 -9.29 11.01
CA PRO A 188 11.28 -8.01 11.68
C PRO A 188 12.68 -7.41 11.47
N VAL A 189 12.72 -6.13 11.10
CA VAL A 189 13.99 -5.43 10.84
C VAL A 189 14.57 -4.93 12.16
N GLU A 190 15.63 -5.57 12.65
CA GLU A 190 16.39 -5.06 13.79
C GLU A 190 17.33 -3.92 13.36
N ILE A 191 17.00 -2.69 13.78
CA ILE A 191 17.84 -1.51 13.52
C ILE A 191 18.82 -1.32 14.69
N LYS A 192 20.10 -1.63 14.46
CA LYS A 192 21.17 -1.33 15.41
C LYS A 192 21.76 0.06 15.10
N GLU A 193 21.40 1.08 15.88
CA GLU A 193 21.77 2.49 15.66
C GLU A 193 23.26 2.72 15.37
N LYS A 194 24.16 2.13 16.18
CA LYS A 194 25.62 2.24 15.99
C LYS A 194 26.08 1.72 14.63
N SER A 195 25.49 0.63 14.14
CA SER A 195 25.84 0.06 12.83
C SER A 195 25.39 0.96 11.67
N LEU A 196 24.32 1.73 11.88
CA LEU A 196 23.74 2.62 10.89
C LEU A 196 24.61 3.88 10.71
N ILE A 197 25.08 4.47 11.82
CA ILE A 197 26.00 5.62 11.80
C ILE A 197 27.29 5.28 11.05
N ILE A 198 27.89 4.12 11.34
CA ILE A 198 29.13 3.66 10.67
C ILE A 198 28.90 3.51 9.16
N LYS A 199 27.78 2.91 8.75
CA LYS A 199 27.43 2.75 7.32
C LYS A 199 27.25 4.10 6.62
N ILE A 200 26.62 5.08 7.29
CA ILE A 200 26.47 6.44 6.74
C ILE A 200 27.86 7.08 6.54
N LEU A 201 28.73 7.03 7.55
CA LEU A 201 30.08 7.60 7.45
C LEU A 201 30.91 6.95 6.34
N LEU A 202 30.86 5.63 6.21
CA LEU A 202 31.53 4.91 5.12
C LEU A 202 30.99 5.32 3.74
N THR A 203 29.67 5.51 3.63
CA THR A 203 29.04 5.94 2.37
C THR A 203 29.51 7.34 1.97
N ILE A 204 29.55 8.28 2.92
CA ILE A 204 30.06 9.65 2.68
C ILE A 204 31.52 9.61 2.24
N SER A 205 32.36 8.83 2.93
CA SER A 205 33.76 8.65 2.55
C SER A 205 33.91 8.06 1.14
N PHE A 206 33.05 7.13 0.75
CA PHE A 206 33.08 6.51 -0.57
C PHE A 206 32.72 7.51 -1.68
N VAL A 207 31.69 8.35 -1.46
CA VAL A 207 31.36 9.45 -2.39
C VAL A 207 32.55 10.38 -2.57
N PHE A 208 33.18 10.80 -1.48
CA PHE A 208 34.35 11.68 -1.53
C PHE A 208 35.50 11.09 -2.36
N VAL A 209 35.83 9.81 -2.14
CA VAL A 209 36.91 9.13 -2.87
C VAL A 209 36.61 9.04 -4.38
N ILE A 210 35.37 8.69 -4.76
CA ILE A 210 34.96 8.67 -6.17
C ILE A 210 35.07 10.07 -6.77
N ASP A 211 34.56 11.08 -6.07
CA ASP A 211 34.59 12.46 -6.55
C ASP A 211 36.01 12.96 -6.79
N PHE A 212 36.89 12.77 -5.81
CA PHE A 212 38.30 13.14 -5.96
C PHE A 212 38.95 12.41 -7.14
N ALA A 213 38.73 11.10 -7.28
CA ALA A 213 39.31 10.30 -8.36
C ALA A 213 38.79 10.73 -9.74
N MET A 214 37.48 10.91 -9.91
CA MET A 214 36.87 11.27 -11.20
C MET A 214 37.23 12.70 -11.62
N VAL A 215 37.22 13.65 -10.67
CA VAL A 215 37.59 15.04 -10.96
C VAL A 215 39.06 15.13 -11.37
N ARG A 216 39.96 14.39 -10.71
CA ARG A 216 41.41 14.51 -10.97
C ARG A 216 41.95 13.60 -12.04
N LEU A 217 41.46 12.37 -12.16
CA LEU A 217 41.93 11.42 -13.18
C LEU A 217 41.22 11.60 -14.51
N LEU A 218 39.93 11.96 -14.50
CA LEU A 218 39.10 12.04 -15.72
C LEU A 218 38.65 13.47 -16.06
N ASN A 219 39.04 14.48 -15.27
CA ASN A 219 38.66 15.89 -15.45
C ASN A 219 37.13 16.10 -15.50
N PHE A 220 36.37 15.30 -14.76
CA PHE A 220 34.92 15.47 -14.66
C PHE A 220 34.54 16.68 -13.80
N ASN A 221 33.36 17.26 -14.06
CA ASN A 221 32.77 18.25 -13.17
C ASN A 221 32.36 17.58 -11.85
N ILE A 222 32.66 18.21 -10.72
CA ILE A 222 32.31 17.69 -9.39
C ILE A 222 30.83 17.32 -9.27
N LYS A 223 29.90 18.14 -9.81
CA LYS A 223 28.46 17.87 -9.77
C LYS A 223 28.11 16.58 -10.50
N PHE A 224 28.72 16.38 -11.68
CA PHE A 224 28.49 15.18 -12.49
C PHE A 224 29.09 13.94 -11.81
N SER A 225 30.28 14.08 -11.23
CA SER A 225 30.91 13.02 -10.45
C SER A 225 30.06 12.60 -9.25
N THR A 226 29.55 13.56 -8.46
CA THR A 226 28.73 13.26 -7.29
C THR A 226 27.44 12.54 -7.69
N ILE A 227 26.81 12.94 -8.82
CA ILE A 227 25.63 12.24 -9.36
C ILE A 227 25.97 10.80 -9.74
N LEU A 228 27.12 10.55 -10.36
CA LEU A 228 27.58 9.20 -10.71
C LEU A 228 27.84 8.36 -9.46
N ALA A 229 28.55 8.90 -8.46
CA ALA A 229 28.83 8.23 -7.19
C ALA A 229 27.52 7.85 -6.47
N CYS A 230 26.59 8.79 -6.34
CA CYS A 230 25.27 8.55 -5.75
C CYS A 230 24.48 7.50 -6.54
N SER A 231 24.51 7.55 -7.88
CA SER A 231 23.84 6.56 -8.73
C SER A 231 24.41 5.15 -8.53
N ALA A 232 25.73 5.02 -8.41
CA ALA A 232 26.38 3.73 -8.15
C ALA A 232 26.00 3.17 -6.77
N ILE A 233 25.96 4.02 -5.74
CA ILE A 233 25.52 3.64 -4.38
C ILE A 233 24.06 3.20 -4.39
N LEU A 234 23.19 3.96 -5.05
CA LEU A 234 21.77 3.62 -5.19
C LEU A 234 21.58 2.27 -5.90
N LEU A 235 22.35 2.00 -6.96
CA LEU A 235 22.32 0.70 -7.64
C LEU A 235 22.82 -0.42 -6.73
N ALA A 236 23.94 -0.24 -6.03
CA ALA A 236 24.46 -1.23 -5.10
C ALA A 236 23.44 -1.54 -3.98
N TRP A 237 22.80 -0.51 -3.42
CA TRP A 237 21.76 -0.65 -2.41
C TRP A 237 20.49 -1.32 -2.94
N LEU A 238 20.10 -1.00 -4.18
CA LEU A 238 18.95 -1.61 -4.86
C LEU A 238 19.17 -3.12 -5.03
N TYR A 239 20.35 -3.53 -5.51
CA TYR A 239 20.66 -4.94 -5.75
C TYR A 239 21.08 -5.72 -4.50
N GLN A 240 21.28 -5.03 -3.37
CA GLN A 240 21.48 -5.68 -2.09
C GLN A 240 20.23 -6.48 -1.70
N ASN A 241 20.41 -7.79 -1.51
CA ASN A 241 19.37 -8.78 -1.22
C ASN A 241 18.37 -9.00 -2.37
N LYS A 242 18.82 -8.93 -3.64
CA LYS A 242 18.00 -9.23 -4.82
C LYS A 242 17.27 -10.59 -4.75
N SER A 243 17.82 -11.56 -4.01
CA SER A 243 17.22 -12.88 -3.82
C SER A 243 15.86 -12.83 -3.12
N VAL A 244 15.59 -11.77 -2.36
CA VAL A 244 14.31 -11.57 -1.67
C VAL A 244 13.49 -10.53 -2.44
N THR A 245 12.47 -11.01 -3.14
CA THR A 245 11.68 -10.25 -4.12
C THR A 245 10.91 -9.08 -3.51
N GLU A 246 10.37 -9.25 -2.31
CA GLU A 246 9.49 -8.33 -1.60
C GLU A 246 10.20 -7.00 -1.25
N PRO A 247 11.30 -6.99 -0.46
CA PRO A 247 12.04 -5.75 -0.19
C PRO A 247 12.73 -5.20 -1.44
N PHE A 248 13.15 -6.07 -2.38
CA PHE A 248 13.75 -5.62 -3.64
C PHE A 248 12.77 -4.78 -4.46
N LEU A 249 11.54 -5.26 -4.65
CA LEU A 249 10.50 -4.52 -5.38
C LEU A 249 10.10 -3.23 -4.67
N LEU A 250 10.01 -3.24 -3.32
CA LEU A 250 9.73 -2.03 -2.54
C LEU A 250 10.82 -0.96 -2.75
N LYS A 251 12.11 -1.33 -2.66
CA LYS A 251 13.23 -0.43 -2.94
C LYS A 251 13.15 0.13 -4.36
N LYS A 252 12.90 -0.75 -5.34
CA LYS A 252 12.78 -0.38 -6.76
C LYS A 252 11.66 0.64 -6.98
N LEU A 253 10.49 0.41 -6.36
CA LEU A 253 9.35 1.32 -6.39
C LEU A 253 9.70 2.70 -5.83
N ALA A 254 10.31 2.74 -4.65
CA ALA A 254 10.71 4.00 -4.01
C ALA A 254 11.71 4.79 -4.88
N ILE A 255 12.74 4.12 -5.41
CA ILE A 255 13.75 4.75 -6.26
C ILE A 255 13.13 5.31 -7.54
N TYR A 256 12.31 4.52 -8.24
CA TYR A 256 11.66 4.97 -9.47
C TYR A 256 10.69 6.12 -9.23
N PHE A 257 10.00 6.12 -8.10
CA PHE A 257 9.13 7.22 -7.71
C PHE A 257 9.92 8.51 -7.43
N ILE A 258 11.05 8.43 -6.71
CA ILE A 258 11.95 9.57 -6.47
C ILE A 258 12.48 10.11 -7.80
N PHE A 259 12.95 9.25 -8.71
CA PHE A 259 13.44 9.69 -10.02
C PHE A 259 12.33 10.31 -10.88
N PHE A 260 11.10 9.80 -10.81
CA PHE A 260 9.96 10.40 -11.49
C PHE A 260 9.70 11.82 -11.00
N ILE A 261 9.64 12.03 -9.68
CA ILE A 261 9.47 13.37 -9.08
C ILE A 261 10.65 14.28 -9.45
N ALA A 262 11.89 13.80 -9.33
CA ALA A 262 13.08 14.58 -9.66
C ALA A 262 13.10 15.01 -11.14
N THR A 263 12.70 14.12 -12.04
CA THR A 263 12.59 14.41 -13.48
C THR A 263 11.53 15.48 -13.73
N LEU A 264 10.37 15.39 -13.08
CA LEU A 264 9.33 16.42 -13.19
C LEU A 264 9.83 17.79 -12.69
N ILE A 265 10.41 17.84 -11.48
CA ILE A 265 10.89 19.10 -10.87
C ILE A 265 12.03 19.72 -11.66
N GLY A 266 13.01 18.92 -12.09
CA GLY A 266 14.15 19.39 -12.86
C GLY A 266 13.72 20.08 -14.16
N ASN A 267 12.65 19.56 -14.77
CA ASN A 267 12.13 20.06 -16.04
C ASN A 267 11.28 21.34 -15.91
N PHE A 268 10.68 21.63 -14.74
CA PHE A 268 9.96 22.89 -14.51
C PHE A 268 10.88 24.12 -14.41
N LYS A 269 12.18 23.93 -14.17
CA LYS A 269 13.15 25.02 -13.95
C LYS A 269 13.97 25.41 -15.18
N ASN A 270 13.91 24.63 -16.26
CA ASN A 270 14.68 24.91 -17.46
C ASN A 270 13.85 25.75 -18.45
N GLU A 271 14.39 26.90 -18.88
CA GLU A 271 13.90 27.61 -20.06
C GLU A 271 14.21 26.74 -21.29
N SER A 272 13.21 25.99 -21.76
CA SER A 272 13.43 24.90 -22.71
C SER A 272 13.99 25.41 -24.04
N SER A 273 15.26 25.09 -24.33
CA SER A 273 15.79 25.14 -25.68
C SER A 273 15.15 24.03 -26.55
N ILE A 274 15.08 24.22 -27.87
CA ILE A 274 14.47 23.23 -28.80
C ILE A 274 15.11 21.83 -28.67
N LEU A 275 16.39 21.78 -28.24
CA LEU A 275 17.14 20.54 -28.05
C LEU A 275 16.80 19.81 -26.73
N GLU A 276 16.26 20.52 -25.74
CA GLU A 276 15.90 19.96 -24.43
C GLU A 276 14.55 19.24 -24.46
N THR A 277 13.64 19.64 -25.34
CA THR A 277 12.30 19.03 -25.47
C THR A 277 12.34 17.54 -25.84
N PRO A 278 13.15 17.08 -26.82
CA PRO A 278 13.32 15.65 -27.08
C PRO A 278 13.94 14.89 -25.91
N LEU A 279 14.92 15.46 -25.20
CA LEU A 279 15.54 14.83 -24.03
C LEU A 279 14.53 14.68 -22.88
N LEU A 280 13.65 15.66 -22.71
CA LEU A 280 12.55 15.64 -21.76
C LEU A 280 11.55 14.54 -22.10
N PHE A 281 11.14 14.45 -23.36
CA PHE A 281 10.25 13.39 -23.82
C PHE A 281 10.87 12.01 -23.57
N ILE A 282 12.13 11.81 -23.94
CA ILE A 282 12.86 10.56 -23.71
C ILE A 282 12.90 10.21 -22.22
N SER A 283 13.19 11.18 -21.36
CA SER A 283 13.30 10.98 -19.91
C SER A 283 11.96 10.60 -19.28
N ILE A 284 10.88 11.30 -19.62
CA ILE A 284 9.53 10.99 -19.14
C ILE A 284 9.08 9.62 -19.67
N PHE A 285 9.28 9.35 -20.96
CA PHE A 285 8.91 8.08 -21.59
C PHE A 285 9.60 6.89 -20.91
N PHE A 286 10.93 6.94 -20.74
CA PHE A 286 11.64 5.86 -20.05
C PHE A 286 11.22 5.72 -18.59
N THR A 287 10.93 6.82 -17.91
CA THR A 287 10.46 6.74 -16.52
C THR A 287 9.08 6.09 -16.43
N MET A 288 8.17 6.43 -17.35
CA MET A 288 6.85 5.80 -17.43
C MET A 288 6.94 4.31 -17.80
N ASP A 289 7.79 3.95 -18.77
CA ASP A 289 8.04 2.55 -19.15
C ASP A 289 8.52 1.71 -17.95
N ARG A 290 9.44 2.27 -17.15
CA ARG A 290 9.92 1.61 -15.92
C ARG A 290 8.85 1.43 -14.86
N ILE A 291 7.93 2.39 -14.70
CA ILE A 291 6.77 2.26 -13.80
C ILE A 291 5.82 1.16 -14.30
N ILE A 292 5.58 1.08 -15.61
CA ILE A 292 4.74 0.02 -16.21
C ILE A 292 5.38 -1.35 -16.01
N ALA A 293 6.68 -1.50 -16.28
CA ALA A 293 7.41 -2.74 -16.04
C ALA A 293 7.35 -3.16 -14.57
N LEU A 294 7.51 -2.21 -13.65
CA LEU A 294 7.38 -2.45 -12.21
C LEU A 294 5.98 -2.94 -11.83
N SER A 295 4.93 -2.36 -12.42
CA SER A 295 3.55 -2.80 -12.14
C SER A 295 3.31 -4.27 -12.51
N LYS A 296 3.99 -4.76 -13.56
CA LYS A 296 3.95 -6.17 -13.97
C LYS A 296 4.66 -7.06 -12.96
N GLU A 297 5.86 -6.68 -12.53
CA GLU A 297 6.62 -7.42 -11.50
C GLU A 297 5.86 -7.47 -10.17
N MET A 298 5.20 -6.38 -9.77
CA MET A 298 4.31 -6.36 -8.60
C MET A 298 3.16 -7.33 -8.74
N ARG A 299 2.54 -7.41 -9.93
CA ARG A 299 1.46 -8.36 -10.20
C ARG A 299 1.93 -9.80 -10.11
N ASP A 300 3.10 -10.11 -10.65
CA ASP A 300 3.66 -11.47 -10.57
C ASP A 300 3.98 -11.85 -9.11
N LEU A 301 4.46 -10.90 -8.31
CA LEU A 301 4.64 -11.09 -6.87
C LEU A 301 3.30 -11.33 -6.15
N ILE A 302 2.26 -10.55 -6.48
CA ILE A 302 0.91 -10.75 -5.90
C ILE A 302 0.40 -12.17 -6.20
N ILE A 303 0.48 -12.61 -7.46
CA ILE A 303 0.03 -13.95 -7.87
C ILE A 303 0.79 -15.03 -7.09
N SER A 304 2.09 -14.85 -6.90
CA SER A 304 2.94 -15.86 -6.23
C SER A 304 2.89 -15.85 -4.70
N LYS A 305 2.35 -14.81 -4.04
CA LYS A 305 2.45 -14.67 -2.57
C LYS A 305 1.19 -14.22 -1.85
N SER A 306 0.27 -13.49 -2.50
CA SER A 306 -0.91 -12.94 -1.81
C SER A 306 -1.96 -14.01 -1.56
N ILE A 307 -2.49 -14.06 -0.35
CA ILE A 307 -3.63 -14.91 0.00
C ILE A 307 -4.93 -14.19 -0.40
N LEU A 308 -5.01 -12.87 -0.13
CA LEU A 308 -6.21 -12.08 -0.43
C LEU A 308 -6.48 -11.96 -1.93
N PHE A 309 -5.47 -12.04 -2.78
CA PHE A 309 -5.67 -12.12 -4.22
C PHE A 309 -6.55 -13.34 -4.58
N TYR A 310 -6.27 -14.51 -4.00
CA TYR A 310 -7.07 -15.70 -4.25
C TYR A 310 -8.41 -15.66 -3.52
N TYR A 311 -8.46 -15.08 -2.32
CA TYR A 311 -9.66 -15.06 -1.50
C TYR A 311 -10.71 -14.03 -1.97
N ASP A 312 -10.30 -12.78 -2.25
CA ASP A 312 -11.24 -11.68 -2.52
C ASP A 312 -11.47 -11.39 -4.01
N HIS A 313 -10.53 -11.75 -4.90
CA HIS A 313 -10.60 -11.31 -6.28
C HIS A 313 -11.69 -12.05 -7.07
N GLU A 314 -12.71 -11.33 -7.53
CA GLU A 314 -13.95 -11.91 -8.10
C GLU A 314 -13.72 -12.81 -9.33
N LYS A 315 -12.73 -12.50 -10.18
CA LYS A 315 -12.53 -13.18 -11.48
C LYS A 315 -11.08 -13.55 -11.72
N ILE A 316 -10.69 -14.71 -11.20
CA ILE A 316 -9.39 -15.32 -11.46
C ILE A 316 -9.53 -16.33 -12.61
N LYS A 317 -8.60 -16.30 -13.56
CA LYS A 317 -8.59 -17.29 -14.65
C LYS A 317 -8.19 -18.66 -14.06
N PRO A 318 -8.89 -19.77 -14.39
CA PRO A 318 -8.51 -21.10 -13.93
C PRO A 318 -7.06 -21.48 -14.22
N ALA A 319 -6.52 -21.03 -15.35
CA ALA A 319 -5.11 -21.25 -15.70
C ALA A 319 -4.12 -20.67 -14.68
N ILE A 320 -4.46 -19.56 -14.01
CA ILE A 320 -3.62 -18.94 -12.96
C ILE A 320 -3.68 -19.78 -11.68
N LEU A 321 -4.88 -20.27 -11.30
CA LEU A 321 -5.06 -21.14 -10.14
C LEU A 321 -4.24 -22.43 -10.31
N LEU A 322 -4.35 -23.07 -11.48
CA LEU A 322 -3.65 -24.31 -11.79
C LEU A 322 -2.12 -24.12 -11.87
N SER A 323 -1.62 -22.97 -12.35
CA SER A 323 -0.18 -22.73 -12.42
C SER A 323 0.49 -22.54 -11.06
N GLU A 324 -0.29 -22.11 -10.06
CA GLU A 324 0.21 -21.81 -8.71
C GLU A 324 -0.11 -22.92 -7.69
N MET A 325 -0.87 -23.92 -8.12
CA MET A 325 -1.23 -25.09 -7.33
C MET A 325 -0.04 -26.06 -7.23
N LYS A 326 0.37 -26.40 -6.00
CA LYS A 326 1.38 -27.43 -5.72
C LYS A 326 0.74 -28.78 -5.52
N GLU A 327 1.38 -29.89 -5.90
CA GLU A 327 0.79 -31.21 -5.65
C GLU A 327 0.71 -31.53 -4.15
N ILE A 328 -0.40 -32.14 -3.73
CA ILE A 328 -0.68 -32.41 -2.32
C ILE A 328 0.38 -33.28 -1.63
N LYS A 329 0.96 -34.23 -2.37
CA LYS A 329 2.02 -35.11 -1.87
C LYS A 329 3.25 -34.34 -1.40
N TYR A 330 3.57 -33.21 -2.03
CA TYR A 330 4.66 -32.36 -1.55
C TYR A 330 4.25 -31.59 -0.30
N LEU A 331 2.97 -31.26 -0.16
CA LEU A 331 2.45 -30.50 0.97
C LEU A 331 2.37 -31.34 2.25
N GLU A 332 2.11 -32.64 2.14
CA GLU A 332 2.07 -33.58 3.27
C GLU A 332 3.47 -33.90 3.84
N ASN A 333 4.50 -33.85 3.00
CA ASN A 333 5.83 -34.38 3.33
C ASN A 333 6.89 -33.30 3.63
N VAL A 334 6.54 -32.02 3.49
CA VAL A 334 7.47 -30.90 3.65
C VAL A 334 6.89 -29.91 4.66
N ASP A 335 7.75 -29.41 5.56
CA ASP A 335 7.39 -28.31 6.45
C ASP A 335 7.16 -27.03 5.63
N ILE A 336 5.91 -26.57 5.62
CA ILE A 336 5.46 -25.45 4.81
C ILE A 336 4.93 -24.37 5.73
N GLY A 337 5.52 -23.17 5.60
CA GLY A 337 5.09 -22.02 6.36
C GLY A 337 3.59 -21.73 6.20
N GLU A 338 2.99 -21.26 7.29
CA GLU A 338 1.55 -20.99 7.42
C GLU A 338 0.95 -20.23 6.23
N LEU A 339 1.61 -19.15 5.78
CA LEU A 339 1.11 -18.32 4.66
C LEU A 339 0.97 -19.11 3.36
N GLU A 340 1.94 -19.97 3.07
CA GLU A 340 1.92 -20.75 1.84
C GLU A 340 0.88 -21.85 1.92
N LEU A 341 0.72 -22.51 3.08
CA LEU A 341 -0.31 -23.52 3.30
C LEU A 341 -1.71 -22.92 3.10
N VAL A 342 -1.98 -21.78 3.74
CA VAL A 342 -3.28 -21.09 3.60
C VAL A 342 -3.52 -20.63 2.15
N ARG A 343 -2.49 -20.13 1.46
CA ARG A 343 -2.60 -19.79 0.02
C ARG A 343 -3.02 -21.00 -0.81
N GLN A 344 -2.38 -22.15 -0.58
CA GLN A 344 -2.73 -23.40 -1.27
C GLN A 344 -4.17 -23.83 -0.95
N MET A 345 -4.62 -23.70 0.31
CA MET A 345 -6.00 -23.98 0.73
C MET A 345 -7.02 -23.09 0.01
N VAL A 346 -6.79 -21.78 -0.10
CA VAL A 346 -7.69 -20.86 -0.80
C VAL A 346 -7.78 -21.21 -2.29
N ILE A 347 -6.67 -21.61 -2.91
CA ILE A 347 -6.67 -22.08 -4.31
C ILE A 347 -7.55 -23.33 -4.48
N ARG A 348 -7.56 -24.28 -3.51
CA ARG A 348 -8.42 -25.48 -3.57
C ARG A 348 -9.88 -25.11 -3.48
N LEU A 349 -10.25 -24.24 -2.53
CA LEU A 349 -11.63 -23.76 -2.41
C LEU A 349 -12.11 -23.12 -3.72
N ARG A 350 -11.25 -22.34 -4.39
CA ARG A 350 -11.57 -21.73 -5.69
C ARG A 350 -11.71 -22.73 -6.84
N LEU A 351 -11.07 -23.88 -6.73
CA LEU A 351 -11.15 -24.97 -7.69
C LEU A 351 -12.19 -26.03 -7.31
N GLU A 352 -12.95 -25.80 -6.23
CA GLU A 352 -13.96 -26.74 -5.71
C GLU A 352 -13.34 -28.11 -5.33
N LEU A 353 -12.09 -28.11 -4.85
CA LEU A 353 -11.35 -29.30 -4.40
C LEU A 353 -11.45 -29.49 -2.89
N GLU A 354 -12.64 -29.79 -2.40
CA GLU A 354 -12.96 -29.85 -0.96
C GLU A 354 -12.19 -30.94 -0.22
N GLU A 355 -12.03 -32.13 -0.80
CA GLU A 355 -11.27 -33.22 -0.18
C GLU A 355 -9.80 -32.82 0.06
N GLU A 356 -9.16 -32.20 -0.93
CA GLU A 356 -7.79 -31.69 -0.78
C GLU A 356 -7.72 -30.57 0.27
N PHE A 357 -8.75 -29.71 0.33
CA PHE A 357 -8.81 -28.66 1.35
C PHE A 357 -8.85 -29.26 2.76
N LEU A 358 -9.65 -30.31 2.98
CA LEU A 358 -9.74 -30.98 4.29
C LEU A 358 -8.39 -31.57 4.71
N ILE A 359 -7.67 -32.23 3.79
CA ILE A 359 -6.32 -32.75 4.07
C ILE A 359 -5.37 -31.61 4.48
N LEU A 360 -5.38 -30.49 3.75
CA LEU A 360 -4.55 -29.33 4.11
C LEU A 360 -4.97 -28.69 5.44
N SER A 361 -6.25 -28.74 5.79
CA SER A 361 -6.75 -28.26 7.06
C SER A 361 -6.21 -29.10 8.23
N ASP A 362 -6.13 -30.43 8.08
CA ASP A 362 -5.54 -31.30 9.10
C ASP A 362 -4.05 -30.99 9.30
N ILE A 363 -3.31 -30.76 8.21
CA ILE A 363 -1.89 -30.33 8.29
C ILE A 363 -1.79 -29.00 9.05
N TYR A 364 -2.67 -28.03 8.73
CA TYR A 364 -2.69 -26.73 9.40
C TYR A 364 -2.89 -26.86 10.91
N MET A 365 -3.87 -27.68 11.32
CA MET A 365 -4.17 -27.95 12.73
C MET A 365 -3.01 -28.65 13.44
N ASN A 366 -2.40 -29.66 12.79
CA ASN A 366 -1.31 -30.44 13.36
C ASN A 366 -0.02 -29.61 13.57
N ASN A 367 0.21 -28.61 12.72
CA ASN A 367 1.35 -27.70 12.85
C ASN A 367 1.15 -26.58 13.90
N GLY A 368 -0.05 -26.48 14.51
CA GLY A 368 -0.34 -25.49 15.54
C GLY A 368 -0.35 -24.05 15.02
N TYR A 369 -0.75 -23.85 13.77
CA TYR A 369 -0.91 -22.52 13.19
C TYR A 369 -2.17 -21.82 13.69
N GLU A 370 -2.12 -20.50 13.85
CA GLU A 370 -3.19 -19.73 14.53
C GLU A 370 -3.67 -18.49 13.77
N LYS A 371 -2.88 -17.92 12.85
CA LYS A 371 -3.16 -16.60 12.24
C LYS A 371 -4.37 -16.61 11.29
N TYR A 372 -4.75 -17.79 10.82
CA TYR A 372 -5.86 -18.05 9.88
C TYR A 372 -6.80 -19.15 10.38
N ILE A 373 -6.74 -19.51 11.66
CA ILE A 373 -7.51 -20.63 12.22
C ILE A 373 -9.03 -20.47 12.02
N GLN A 374 -9.57 -19.25 12.15
CA GLN A 374 -10.98 -18.99 11.86
C GLN A 374 -11.32 -19.22 10.40
N PHE A 375 -10.38 -18.87 9.50
CA PHE A 375 -10.56 -19.13 8.09
C PHE A 375 -10.58 -20.63 7.79
N VAL A 376 -9.64 -21.37 8.37
CA VAL A 376 -9.53 -22.82 8.17
C VAL A 376 -10.77 -23.53 8.72
N GLN A 377 -11.05 -23.36 10.01
CA GLN A 377 -12.17 -24.03 10.67
C GLN A 377 -13.53 -23.57 10.12
N GLY A 378 -13.67 -22.29 9.76
CA GLY A 378 -14.90 -21.76 9.17
C GLY A 378 -15.23 -22.40 7.81
N ASN A 379 -14.22 -22.64 6.96
CA ASN A 379 -14.45 -23.33 5.69
C ASN A 379 -14.67 -24.84 5.88
N VAL A 380 -13.99 -25.49 6.83
CA VAL A 380 -14.30 -26.89 7.22
C VAL A 380 -15.76 -27.00 7.69
N TYR A 381 -16.23 -26.04 8.50
CA TYR A 381 -17.62 -25.96 8.93
C TYR A 381 -18.58 -25.91 7.73
N PHE A 382 -18.35 -25.04 6.75
CA PHE A 382 -19.24 -24.91 5.59
C PHE A 382 -19.25 -26.17 4.71
N ILE A 383 -18.08 -26.77 4.44
CA ILE A 383 -17.98 -28.01 3.67
C ILE A 383 -18.78 -29.14 4.36
N ASN A 384 -18.62 -29.27 5.68
CA ASN A 384 -19.35 -30.29 6.43
C ASN A 384 -20.85 -30.00 6.54
N LEU A 385 -21.26 -28.73 6.62
CA LEU A 385 -22.66 -28.32 6.66
C LEU A 385 -23.40 -28.70 5.37
N GLU A 386 -22.75 -28.57 4.21
CA GLU A 386 -23.34 -28.96 2.92
C GLU A 386 -23.56 -30.48 2.80
N LEU A 387 -22.80 -31.28 3.56
CA LEU A 387 -22.94 -32.73 3.62
C LEU A 387 -24.08 -33.19 4.56
N ASP A 388 -24.48 -32.37 5.53
CA ASP A 388 -25.47 -32.72 6.57
C ASP A 388 -26.90 -32.34 6.18
N LYS A 389 -27.77 -33.34 5.99
CA LYS A 389 -29.17 -33.12 5.52
C LYS A 389 -30.14 -32.56 6.56
N THR A 390 -29.79 -32.61 7.84
CA THR A 390 -30.63 -32.11 8.94
C THR A 390 -29.76 -31.44 10.02
N PRO A 391 -29.58 -30.12 9.98
CA PRO A 391 -28.69 -29.42 10.89
C PRO A 391 -29.21 -29.39 12.33
N ASN A 392 -28.38 -29.79 13.29
CA ASN A 392 -28.64 -29.58 14.71
C ASN A 392 -28.10 -28.19 15.12
N TYR A 393 -28.97 -27.18 15.15
CA TYR A 393 -28.60 -25.80 15.46
C TYR A 393 -27.86 -25.62 16.80
N ALA A 394 -28.16 -26.42 17.82
CA ALA A 394 -27.46 -26.33 19.10
C ALA A 394 -26.00 -26.80 18.99
N ASN A 395 -25.73 -27.83 18.19
CA ASN A 395 -24.36 -28.30 17.93
C ASN A 395 -23.60 -27.32 17.02
N LEU A 396 -24.24 -26.81 15.97
CA LEU A 396 -23.64 -25.82 15.07
C LEU A 396 -23.26 -24.54 15.82
N LYS A 397 -24.11 -24.08 16.75
CA LYS A 397 -23.80 -22.97 17.64
C LYS A 397 -22.48 -23.20 18.40
N LEU A 398 -22.31 -24.36 19.04
CA LEU A 398 -21.09 -24.67 19.81
C LEU A 398 -19.84 -24.69 18.94
N ILE A 399 -19.95 -25.24 17.73
CA ILE A 399 -18.84 -25.25 16.77
C ILE A 399 -18.47 -23.81 16.40
N LEU A 400 -19.44 -22.96 16.05
CA LEU A 400 -19.19 -21.57 15.69
C LEU A 400 -18.61 -20.76 16.85
N GLU A 401 -19.11 -20.95 18.08
CA GLU A 401 -18.54 -20.31 19.27
C GLU A 401 -17.07 -20.69 19.46
N SER A 402 -16.70 -21.97 19.26
CA SER A 402 -15.30 -22.40 19.33
C SER A 402 -14.41 -21.78 18.25
N ILE A 403 -14.96 -21.51 17.07
CA ILE A 403 -14.24 -20.83 15.99
C ILE A 403 -14.00 -19.36 16.37
N PHE A 404 -15.02 -18.68 16.93
CA PHE A 404 -14.93 -17.27 17.30
C PHE A 404 -14.05 -16.99 18.52
N ASP A 405 -13.78 -17.99 19.37
CA ASP A 405 -12.88 -17.85 20.54
C ASP A 405 -11.44 -17.48 20.14
N HIS A 406 -11.05 -17.73 18.89
CA HIS A 406 -9.72 -17.37 18.38
C HIS A 406 -9.60 -15.88 18.07
N ASN A 407 -8.66 -15.19 18.70
CA ASN A 407 -8.37 -13.77 18.46
C ASN A 407 -7.33 -13.56 17.33
N ASN A 408 -7.16 -12.31 16.88
CA ASN A 408 -6.08 -11.87 15.96
C ASN A 408 -6.06 -12.52 14.56
N GLN A 409 -7.23 -12.72 13.96
CA GLN A 409 -7.35 -13.34 12.64
C GLN A 409 -7.04 -12.39 11.50
N LYS A 410 -6.34 -12.89 10.48
CA LYS A 410 -5.95 -12.12 9.29
C LYS A 410 -7.01 -12.06 8.20
N ILE A 411 -7.94 -13.02 8.17
CA ILE A 411 -9.06 -13.06 7.25
C ILE A 411 -10.35 -13.06 8.05
N PHE A 412 -11.21 -12.10 7.72
CA PHE A 412 -12.56 -12.01 8.25
C PHE A 412 -13.51 -12.74 7.31
N ILE A 413 -14.39 -13.60 7.83
CA ILE A 413 -15.40 -14.32 7.05
C ILE A 413 -16.80 -13.82 7.46
N PRO A 414 -17.35 -12.80 6.76
CA PRO A 414 -18.68 -12.27 7.08
C PRO A 414 -19.77 -13.35 7.08
N LYS A 415 -19.71 -14.30 6.13
CA LYS A 415 -20.66 -15.40 5.99
C LYS A 415 -20.76 -16.27 7.26
N LEU A 416 -19.66 -16.43 8.00
CA LEU A 416 -19.64 -17.20 9.25
C LEU A 416 -20.48 -16.52 10.34
N TYR A 417 -20.44 -15.18 10.40
CA TYR A 417 -21.26 -14.40 11.31
C TYR A 417 -22.72 -14.34 10.88
N GLU A 418 -23.01 -14.26 9.57
CA GLU A 418 -24.39 -14.35 9.07
C GLU A 418 -25.04 -15.67 9.47
N GLU A 419 -24.33 -16.78 9.29
CA GLU A 419 -24.77 -18.11 9.70
C GLU A 419 -24.99 -18.18 11.22
N TYR A 420 -24.07 -17.64 12.01
CA TYR A 420 -24.19 -17.62 13.46
C TYR A 420 -25.41 -16.82 13.93
N ILE A 421 -25.65 -15.65 13.35
CA ILE A 421 -26.82 -14.82 13.64
C ILE A 421 -28.10 -15.58 13.29
N TYR A 422 -28.15 -16.26 12.14
CA TYR A 422 -29.28 -17.09 11.74
C TYR A 422 -29.57 -18.22 12.75
N ILE A 423 -28.53 -18.91 13.20
CA ILE A 423 -28.64 -19.98 14.21
C ILE A 423 -29.15 -19.45 15.55
N LEU A 424 -28.61 -18.31 16.01
CA LEU A 424 -29.06 -17.68 17.26
C LEU A 424 -30.53 -17.26 17.20
N ILE A 425 -30.98 -16.68 16.09
CA ILE A 425 -32.40 -16.33 15.88
C ILE A 425 -33.26 -17.61 15.91
N SER A 426 -32.81 -18.67 15.22
CA SER A 426 -33.52 -19.95 15.16
C SER A 426 -33.64 -20.64 16.52
N LEU A 427 -32.68 -20.40 17.43
CA LEU A 427 -32.70 -20.88 18.81
C LEU A 427 -33.44 -19.93 19.79
N GLY A 428 -33.94 -18.79 19.31
CA GLY A 428 -34.62 -17.78 20.13
C GLY A 428 -33.71 -16.82 20.90
N GLU A 429 -32.39 -16.85 20.67
CA GLU A 429 -31.38 -15.99 21.29
C GLU A 429 -31.25 -14.62 20.60
N VAL A 430 -32.39 -13.95 20.44
CA VAL A 430 -32.53 -12.73 19.62
C VAL A 430 -31.67 -11.56 20.11
N GLU A 431 -31.49 -11.39 21.42
CA GLU A 431 -30.68 -10.28 21.94
C GLU A 431 -29.19 -10.46 21.67
N LYS A 432 -28.67 -11.70 21.79
CA LYS A 432 -27.28 -12.02 21.44
C LYS A 432 -27.04 -11.83 19.93
N ALA A 433 -28.00 -12.24 19.10
CA ALA A 433 -27.95 -12.04 17.65
C ALA A 433 -27.87 -10.54 17.28
N LYS A 434 -28.63 -9.67 17.96
CA LYS A 434 -28.57 -8.21 17.74
C LYS A 434 -27.23 -7.58 18.13
N GLU A 435 -26.63 -8.05 19.22
CA GLU A 435 -25.32 -7.58 19.67
C GLU A 435 -24.26 -7.85 18.61
N ILE A 436 -24.16 -9.10 18.16
CA ILE A 436 -23.21 -9.51 17.11
C ILE A 436 -23.49 -8.77 15.81
N LEU A 437 -24.76 -8.64 15.41
CA LEU A 437 -25.12 -7.90 14.19
C LEU A 437 -24.63 -6.45 14.23
N ARG A 438 -24.70 -5.77 15.38
CA ARG A 438 -24.16 -4.41 15.51
C ARG A 438 -22.67 -4.35 15.25
N GLU A 439 -21.92 -5.36 15.72
CA GLU A 439 -20.48 -5.43 15.55
C GLU A 439 -20.08 -5.71 14.10
N VAL A 440 -20.81 -6.56 13.39
CA VAL A 440 -20.44 -7.01 12.04
C VAL A 440 -21.18 -6.33 10.90
N SER A 441 -22.19 -5.50 11.19
CA SER A 441 -23.08 -4.87 10.19
C SER A 441 -22.35 -4.16 9.06
N ASP A 442 -21.17 -3.58 9.32
CA ASP A 442 -20.35 -2.90 8.33
C ASP A 442 -19.79 -3.82 7.23
N TYR A 443 -19.77 -5.13 7.48
CA TYR A 443 -19.23 -6.16 6.58
C TYR A 443 -20.31 -7.01 5.91
N LEU A 444 -21.58 -6.84 6.29
CA LEU A 444 -22.70 -7.60 5.75
C LEU A 444 -23.31 -6.94 4.52
N THR A 445 -23.96 -7.74 3.67
CA THR A 445 -24.68 -7.21 2.51
C THR A 445 -25.98 -6.51 2.93
N GLU A 446 -26.45 -5.55 2.13
CA GLU A 446 -27.74 -4.88 2.36
C GLU A 446 -28.90 -5.91 2.37
N GLU A 447 -28.78 -6.98 1.59
CA GLU A 447 -29.74 -8.09 1.57
C GLU A 447 -29.77 -8.84 2.91
N SER A 448 -28.61 -9.22 3.44
CA SER A 448 -28.48 -9.87 4.75
C SER A 448 -29.03 -8.98 5.88
N LEU A 449 -28.70 -7.69 5.86
CA LEU A 449 -29.20 -6.72 6.85
C LEU A 449 -30.73 -6.63 6.83
N ASN A 450 -31.33 -6.51 5.64
CA ASN A 450 -32.78 -6.46 5.46
C ASN A 450 -33.46 -7.78 5.87
N TYR A 451 -32.81 -8.91 5.65
CA TYR A 451 -33.30 -10.22 6.09
C TYR A 451 -33.38 -10.29 7.62
N PHE A 452 -32.28 -9.95 8.31
CA PHE A 452 -32.25 -9.99 9.77
C PHE A 452 -33.22 -8.99 10.40
N GLU A 453 -33.40 -7.80 9.83
CA GLU A 453 -34.39 -6.82 10.29
C GLU A 453 -35.81 -7.41 10.27
N LYS A 454 -36.20 -8.10 9.19
CA LYS A 454 -37.50 -8.77 9.07
C LYS A 454 -37.66 -9.91 10.08
N GLU A 455 -36.63 -10.73 10.28
CA GLU A 455 -36.70 -11.84 11.24
C GLU A 455 -36.80 -11.34 12.68
N TYR A 456 -36.14 -10.22 13.03
CA TYR A 456 -36.30 -9.60 14.34
C TYR A 456 -37.70 -9.03 14.58
N ASP A 457 -38.32 -8.43 13.57
CA ASP A 457 -39.67 -7.90 13.68
C ASP A 457 -40.72 -9.02 13.84
N LYS A 458 -40.52 -10.17 13.18
CA LYS A 458 -41.33 -11.38 13.42
C LYS A 458 -41.18 -11.91 14.83
N ALA A 459 -39.94 -11.97 15.35
CA ALA A 459 -39.68 -12.43 16.71
C ALA A 459 -40.33 -11.52 17.77
N LYS A 460 -40.45 -10.21 17.51
CA LYS A 460 -41.19 -9.26 18.37
C LYS A 460 -42.70 -9.47 18.36
N GLY A 461 -43.28 -9.85 17.22
CA GLY A 461 -44.73 -10.09 17.09
C GLY A 461 -45.22 -11.43 17.67
N SER A 462 -44.30 -12.26 18.16
CA SER A 462 -44.55 -13.62 18.66
C SER A 462 -44.58 -13.74 20.19
N ASN A 463 -44.38 -12.62 20.90
CA ASN A 463 -44.36 -12.54 22.37
C ASN A 463 -45.65 -11.96 22.95
#